data_AF-A0A7V3AAW5-F1
#
_entry.id   AF-A0A7V3AAW5-F1
#
_cell.length_a   1.000
_cell.length_b   1.000
_cell.length_c   1.000
_cell.angle_alpha   90.00
_cell.angle_beta   90.00
_cell.angle_gamma   90.00
#
_symmetry.space_group_name_H-M   'P 1'
#
loop_
_entity.id
_entity.type
_entity.pdbx_description
1 polymer ?
#
loop_
_entity_poly.entity_id
_entity_poly.type
_entity_poly.pdbx_seq_one_letter_code
_entity_poly.pdbx_strand_id
1 'polypeptide(L)'
;MAEIAGSSWFWFALLSAVFAALTNIFAKVGVTGIPSNLATWVRVVVILVVTTLLVVGRGEWSNPLTLPRRTIVFLVLSGLATGLSWLAYFKALQVGQAAQVGPVDKLSVVLVMIAGVAFLGESLDWRQWLGGLLILGGVILVAWPAATPADTNVPGRAAAPQRPGAPAVLSPHVRHDDRDR
;
A
#
# COMPACT_ATOMS: atom_id res chain seq x y z
N MET A 1 -13.25 31.71 26.07
CA MET A 1 -12.00 31.22 25.44
C MET A 1 -12.22 29.81 24.90
N ALA A 2 -13.08 29.64 23.88
CA ALA A 2 -13.53 28.32 23.40
C ALA A 2 -13.61 28.23 21.86
N GLU A 3 -12.54 28.62 21.15
CA GLU A 3 -12.52 28.64 19.68
C GLU A 3 -11.21 28.17 19.01
N ILE A 4 -10.34 27.40 19.68
CA ILE A 4 -9.11 26.83 19.05
C ILE A 4 -9.18 25.30 18.90
N ALA A 5 -10.23 24.64 19.41
CA ALA A 5 -10.34 23.19 19.35
C ALA A 5 -10.73 22.67 17.95
N GLY A 6 -11.52 23.42 17.16
CA GLY A 6 -12.01 22.98 15.86
C GLY A 6 -10.95 22.94 14.74
N SER A 7 -9.91 23.75 14.84
CA SER A 7 -8.89 23.91 13.79
C SER A 7 -7.70 22.96 13.97
N SER A 8 -7.32 22.66 15.22
CA SER A 8 -6.06 21.99 15.55
C SER A 8 -6.08 20.49 15.16
N TRP A 9 -7.16 19.76 15.46
CA TRP A 9 -7.26 18.33 15.10
C TRP A 9 -7.27 18.13 13.59
N PHE A 10 -7.88 19.05 12.84
CA PHE A 10 -7.92 18.99 11.39
C PHE A 10 -6.52 19.13 10.79
N TRP A 11 -5.69 20.03 11.32
CA TRP A 11 -4.28 20.15 10.91
C TRP A 11 -3.47 18.90 11.23
N PHE A 12 -3.67 18.29 12.40
CA PHE A 12 -3.03 17.00 12.73
C PHE A 12 -3.51 15.87 11.81
N ALA A 13 -4.79 15.85 11.44
CA ALA A 13 -5.35 14.87 10.50
C ALA A 13 -4.80 15.07 9.08
N LEU A 14 -4.67 16.32 8.62
CA LEU A 14 -4.08 16.65 7.33
C LEU A 14 -2.60 16.25 7.26
N LEU A 15 -1.84 16.55 8.33
CA LEU A 15 -0.46 16.13 8.45
C LEU A 15 -0.36 14.59 8.44
N SER A 16 -1.25 13.91 9.18
CA SER A 16 -1.34 12.44 9.16
C SER A 16 -1.63 11.90 7.76
N ALA A 17 -2.49 12.55 6.96
CA ALA A 17 -2.77 12.15 5.59
C ALA A 17 -1.53 12.26 4.68
N VAL A 18 -0.70 13.31 4.85
CA VAL A 18 0.57 13.44 4.14
C VAL A 18 1.53 12.31 4.50
N PHE A 19 1.70 12.03 5.79
CA PHE A 19 2.54 10.90 6.25
C PHE A 19 2.01 9.55 5.78
N ALA A 20 0.69 9.37 5.73
CA ALA A 20 0.07 8.16 5.20
C ALA A 20 0.34 7.99 3.69
N ALA A 21 0.31 9.07 2.91
CA ALA A 21 0.65 9.03 1.49
C ALA A 21 2.12 8.66 1.27
N LEU A 22 3.04 9.31 1.99
CA LEU A 22 4.48 8.98 1.94
C LEU A 22 4.74 7.52 2.34
N THR A 23 4.08 7.08 3.41
CA THR A 23 4.13 5.69 3.87
C THR A 23 3.71 4.72 2.76
N ASN A 24 2.66 5.02 2.01
CA ASN A 24 2.20 4.14 0.92
C ASN A 24 3.21 4.08 -0.23
N ILE A 25 3.80 5.21 -0.60
CA ILE A 25 4.82 5.28 -1.66
C ILE A 25 6.08 4.50 -1.21
N PHE A 26 6.60 4.78 -0.02
CA PHE A 26 7.77 4.07 0.53
C PHE A 26 7.49 2.59 0.75
N ALA A 27 6.27 2.22 1.15
CA ALA A 27 5.82 0.85 1.23
C ALA A 27 5.94 0.16 -0.13
N LYS A 28 5.37 0.75 -1.19
CA LYS A 28 5.40 0.18 -2.53
C LYS A 28 6.84 0.00 -3.05
N VAL A 29 7.69 1.01 -2.88
CA VAL A 29 9.11 0.96 -3.29
C VAL A 29 9.91 0.00 -2.41
N GLY A 30 9.61 -0.06 -1.11
CA GLY A 30 10.32 -0.90 -0.14
C GLY A 30 9.97 -2.38 -0.24
N VAL A 31 8.76 -2.74 -0.68
CA VAL A 31 8.35 -4.15 -0.86
C VAL A 31 8.70 -4.72 -2.24
N THR A 32 9.11 -3.89 -3.21
CA THR A 32 9.56 -4.36 -4.52
C THR A 32 10.94 -4.99 -4.41
N GLY A 33 11.02 -6.31 -4.66
CA GLY A 33 12.29 -7.06 -4.66
C GLY A 33 12.68 -7.73 -3.35
N ILE A 34 11.89 -7.58 -2.27
CA ILE A 34 12.07 -8.32 -1.01
C ILE A 34 10.77 -8.96 -0.52
N PRO A 35 10.83 -10.04 0.29
CA PRO A 35 9.62 -10.63 0.88
C PRO A 35 8.82 -9.61 1.72
N SER A 36 7.49 -9.57 1.55
CA SER A 36 6.61 -8.61 2.24
C SER A 36 6.69 -8.72 3.77
N ASN A 37 6.82 -9.94 4.29
CA ASN A 37 6.98 -10.19 5.71
C ASN A 37 8.25 -9.53 6.27
N LEU A 38 9.36 -9.56 5.51
CA LEU A 38 10.61 -8.93 5.91
C LEU A 38 10.50 -7.40 5.91
N ALA A 39 9.92 -6.83 4.85
CA ALA A 39 9.64 -5.39 4.78
C ALA A 39 8.75 -4.92 5.94
N THR A 40 7.73 -5.70 6.28
CA THR A 40 6.83 -5.43 7.43
C THR A 40 7.60 -5.49 8.75
N TRP A 41 8.45 -6.49 8.94
CA TRP A 41 9.25 -6.63 10.14
C TRP A 41 10.19 -5.44 10.35
N VAL A 42 10.91 -5.02 9.30
CA VAL A 42 11.78 -3.83 9.37
C VAL A 42 10.97 -2.60 9.78
N ARG A 43 9.78 -2.42 9.21
CA ARG A 43 8.88 -1.31 9.58
C ARG A 43 8.47 -1.36 11.05
N VAL A 44 8.15 -2.55 11.58
CA VAL A 44 7.80 -2.72 13.00
C VAL A 44 8.98 -2.37 13.90
N VAL A 45 10.20 -2.78 13.55
CA VAL A 45 11.41 -2.42 14.32
C VAL A 45 11.62 -0.91 14.34
N VAL A 46 11.50 -0.23 13.20
CA VAL A 46 11.63 1.24 13.13
C VAL A 46 10.57 1.92 14.01
N ILE A 47 9.31 1.48 13.93
CA ILE A 47 8.23 2.03 14.74
C ILE A 47 8.48 1.79 16.22
N LEU A 48 8.90 0.59 16.61
CA LEU A 48 9.23 0.25 17.99
C LEU A 48 10.34 1.15 18.55
N VAL A 49 11.39 1.42 17.78
CA VAL A 49 12.46 2.35 18.19
C VAL A 49 11.91 3.76 18.38
N VAL A 50 11.17 4.28 17.39
CA VAL A 50 10.62 5.65 17.44
C VAL A 50 9.65 5.83 18.61
N THR A 51 8.72 4.89 18.81
CA THR A 51 7.75 4.98 19.91
C THR A 51 8.43 4.81 21.27
N THR A 52 9.43 3.92 21.39
CA THR A 52 10.21 3.76 22.63
C THR A 52 10.93 5.06 22.99
N LEU A 53 11.61 5.69 22.03
CA LEU A 53 12.30 6.97 22.25
C LEU A 53 11.34 8.07 22.69
N LEU A 54 10.14 8.14 22.10
CA LEU A 54 9.12 9.11 22.48
C LEU A 54 8.58 8.87 23.89
N VAL A 55 8.21 7.63 24.23
CA VAL A 55 7.67 7.28 25.56
C VAL A 55 8.69 7.56 26.66
N VAL A 56 9.94 7.14 26.45
CA VAL A 56 11.03 7.39 27.40
C VAL A 56 11.36 8.89 27.47
N GLY A 57 11.47 9.57 26.33
CA GLY A 57 11.78 11.00 26.27
C GLY A 57 10.70 11.90 26.89
N ARG A 58 9.43 11.44 26.93
CA ARG A 58 8.33 12.13 27.61
C ARG A 58 8.14 11.71 29.07
N GLY A 59 8.90 10.74 29.57
CA GLY A 59 8.73 10.20 30.92
C GLY A 59 7.42 9.43 31.12
N GLU A 60 6.77 9.00 30.03
CA GLU A 60 5.50 8.25 30.04
C GLU A 60 5.71 6.75 30.26
N TRP A 61 6.97 6.33 30.46
CA TRP A 61 7.30 4.92 30.69
C TRP A 61 6.67 4.42 32.00
N SER A 62 5.76 3.47 31.86
CA SER A 62 5.11 2.79 32.97
C SER A 62 5.27 1.28 32.82
N ASN A 63 5.27 0.55 33.93
CA ASN A 63 5.40 -0.90 33.88
C ASN A 63 4.14 -1.50 33.20
N PRO A 64 4.26 -2.15 32.03
CA PRO A 64 3.10 -2.66 31.30
C PRO A 64 2.33 -3.74 32.08
N LEU A 65 2.96 -4.41 33.06
CA LEU A 65 2.32 -5.40 33.93
C LEU A 65 1.39 -4.77 34.97
N THR A 66 1.50 -3.46 35.19
CA THR A 66 0.59 -2.72 36.08
C THR A 66 -0.68 -2.25 35.39
N LEU A 67 -0.75 -2.40 34.06
CA LEU A 67 -1.95 -2.05 33.29
C LEU A 67 -3.10 -3.03 33.61
N PRO A 68 -4.35 -2.56 33.59
CA PRO A 68 -5.51 -3.43 33.77
C PRO A 68 -5.51 -4.56 32.74
N ARG A 69 -5.80 -5.81 33.17
CA ARG A 69 -5.84 -6.98 32.28
C ARG A 69 -6.73 -6.77 31.05
N ARG A 70 -7.87 -6.09 31.23
CA ARG A 70 -8.78 -5.72 30.13
C ARG A 70 -8.06 -4.84 29.10
N THR A 71 -7.35 -3.81 29.55
CA THR A 71 -6.56 -2.93 28.68
C THR A 71 -5.52 -3.72 27.89
N ILE A 72 -4.75 -4.59 28.56
CA ILE A 72 -3.74 -5.43 27.89
C ILE A 72 -4.38 -6.31 26.81
N VAL A 73 -5.49 -6.98 27.10
CA VAL A 73 -6.19 -7.84 26.12
C VAL A 73 -6.66 -7.04 24.91
N PHE A 74 -7.29 -5.88 25.10
CA PHE A 74 -7.72 -5.03 23.98
C PHE A 74 -6.54 -4.47 23.17
N LEU A 75 -5.43 -4.10 23.82
CA LEU A 75 -4.22 -3.64 23.14
C LEU A 75 -3.57 -4.77 22.33
N VAL A 76 -3.49 -5.98 22.87
CA VAL A 76 -2.97 -7.15 22.16
C VAL A 76 -3.84 -7.49 20.95
N LEU A 77 -5.17 -7.54 21.12
CA LEU A 77 -6.09 -7.79 20.02
C LEU A 77 -6.00 -6.70 18.94
N SER A 78 -5.89 -5.44 19.35
CA SER A 78 -5.69 -4.32 18.43
C SER A 78 -4.36 -4.46 17.67
N GLY A 79 -3.26 -4.75 18.36
CA GLY A 79 -1.94 -4.95 17.74
C GLY A 79 -1.92 -6.13 16.76
N LEU A 80 -2.58 -7.24 17.11
CA LEU A 80 -2.74 -8.38 16.22
C LEU A 80 -3.55 -8.00 14.97
N ALA A 81 -4.66 -7.28 15.14
CA ALA A 81 -5.47 -6.81 14.02
C ALA A 81 -4.67 -5.85 13.10
N THR A 82 -3.90 -4.93 13.66
CA THR A 82 -3.00 -4.04 12.90
C THR A 82 -1.92 -4.82 12.15
N GLY A 83 -1.28 -5.79 12.80
CA GLY A 83 -0.26 -6.64 12.18
C GLY A 83 -0.81 -7.47 11.02
N LEU A 84 -1.93 -8.16 11.23
CA LEU A 84 -2.63 -8.93 10.20
C LEU A 84 -3.06 -8.05 9.01
N SER A 85 -3.60 -6.87 9.30
CA SER A 85 -3.96 -5.88 8.28
C SER A 85 -2.76 -5.46 7.43
N TRP A 86 -1.62 -5.13 8.04
CA TRP A 86 -0.41 -4.77 7.30
C TRP A 86 0.13 -5.91 6.44
N LEU A 87 0.16 -7.13 6.95
CA LEU A 87 0.61 -8.29 6.18
C LEU A 87 -0.25 -8.49 4.91
N ALA A 88 -1.58 -8.36 5.04
CA ALA A 88 -2.48 -8.40 3.89
C ALA A 88 -2.27 -7.22 2.94
N TYR A 89 -2.11 -6.01 3.49
CA TYR A 89 -1.90 -4.77 2.73
C TYR A 89 -0.60 -4.80 1.91
N PHE A 90 0.52 -5.20 2.51
CA PHE A 90 1.80 -5.28 1.80
C PHE A 90 1.79 -6.38 0.74
N LYS A 91 1.12 -7.49 1.01
CA LYS A 91 0.90 -8.53 -0.01
C LYS A 91 0.07 -7.98 -1.18
N ALA A 92 -0.97 -7.19 -0.92
CA ALA A 92 -1.74 -6.51 -1.96
C ALA A 92 -0.88 -5.50 -2.74
N LEU A 93 -0.02 -4.72 -2.07
CA LEU A 93 0.93 -3.81 -2.72
C LEU A 93 1.97 -4.52 -3.58
N GLN A 94 2.33 -5.77 -3.29
CA GLN A 94 3.26 -6.52 -4.13
C GLN A 94 2.62 -6.90 -5.47
N VAL A 95 1.33 -7.28 -5.47
CA VAL A 95 0.62 -7.75 -6.68
C VAL A 95 -0.14 -6.66 -7.43
N GLY A 96 -0.54 -5.58 -6.74
CA GLY A 96 -1.35 -4.49 -7.29
C GLY A 96 -0.63 -3.15 -7.36
N GLN A 97 -1.18 -2.19 -8.09
CA GLN A 97 -0.65 -0.82 -8.14
C GLN A 97 -1.00 -0.05 -6.85
N ALA A 98 -0.07 0.74 -6.32
CA ALA A 98 -0.31 1.53 -5.10
C ALA A 98 -1.51 2.50 -5.24
N ALA A 99 -1.76 2.99 -6.46
CA ALA A 99 -2.90 3.84 -6.78
C ALA A 99 -4.26 3.13 -6.68
N GLN A 100 -4.30 1.80 -6.80
CA GLN A 100 -5.52 1.01 -6.62
C GLN A 100 -5.65 0.47 -5.19
N VAL A 101 -4.54 0.00 -4.61
CA VAL A 101 -4.52 -0.58 -3.26
C VAL A 101 -4.74 0.50 -2.18
N GLY A 102 -4.20 1.70 -2.38
CA GLY A 102 -4.32 2.81 -1.43
C GLY A 102 -5.76 3.25 -1.14
N PRO A 103 -6.60 3.49 -2.16
CA PRO A 103 -8.01 3.79 -1.96
C PRO A 103 -8.79 2.64 -1.32
N VAL A 104 -8.54 1.39 -1.70
CA VAL A 104 -9.20 0.22 -1.12
C VAL A 104 -8.91 0.10 0.39
N ASP A 105 -7.70 0.42 0.84
CA ASP A 105 -7.36 0.50 2.28
C ASP A 105 -8.23 1.53 3.03
N LYS A 106 -8.67 2.61 2.37
CA LYS A 106 -9.55 3.63 2.97
C LYS A 106 -10.99 3.15 3.19
N LEU A 107 -11.40 2.01 2.64
CA LEU A 107 -12.68 1.38 3.01
C LEU A 107 -12.73 1.00 4.49
N SER A 108 -11.57 0.83 5.14
CA SER A 108 -11.51 0.67 6.60
C SER A 108 -12.24 1.79 7.34
N VAL A 109 -12.25 3.03 6.82
CA VAL A 109 -12.98 4.16 7.41
C VAL A 109 -14.48 3.88 7.44
N VAL A 110 -15.04 3.35 6.35
CA VAL A 110 -16.47 3.01 6.27
C VAL A 110 -16.81 1.88 7.24
N LEU A 111 -15.93 0.87 7.33
CA LEU A 111 -16.11 -0.22 8.30
C LEU A 111 -16.03 0.28 9.75
N VAL A 112 -15.13 1.21 10.06
CA VAL A 112 -15.01 1.85 11.37
C VAL A 112 -16.26 2.67 11.69
N MET A 113 -16.80 3.43 10.73
CA MET A 113 -18.06 4.16 10.92
C MET A 113 -19.21 3.22 11.28
N ILE A 114 -19.37 2.11 10.55
CA ILE A 114 -20.41 1.12 10.83
C ILE A 114 -20.18 0.47 12.20
N ALA A 115 -18.93 0.11 12.52
CA ALA A 115 -18.58 -0.50 13.80
C ALA A 115 -18.78 0.48 14.98
N GLY A 116 -18.49 1.78 14.81
CA GLY A 116 -18.71 2.81 15.82
C GLY A 116 -20.19 2.96 16.16
N VAL A 117 -21.06 2.97 15.14
CA VAL A 117 -22.51 3.00 15.35
C VAL A 117 -23.00 1.71 16.00
N ALA A 118 -22.54 0.55 15.54
CA ALA A 118 -23.04 -0.76 15.99
C ALA A 118 -22.53 -1.18 17.38
N PHE A 119 -21.27 -0.91 17.71
CA PHE A 119 -20.63 -1.40 18.94
C PHE A 119 -20.41 -0.30 19.99
N LEU A 120 -20.18 0.95 19.57
CA LEU A 120 -19.96 2.07 20.50
C LEU A 120 -21.23 2.89 20.73
N GLY A 121 -22.27 2.72 19.91
CA GLY A 121 -23.51 3.49 19.99
C GLY A 121 -23.36 4.94 19.53
N GLU A 122 -22.33 5.23 18.74
CA GLU A 122 -22.09 6.57 18.21
C GLU A 122 -23.22 6.99 17.25
N SER A 123 -23.72 8.21 17.41
CA SER A 123 -24.73 8.79 16.53
C SER A 123 -24.04 9.58 15.43
N LEU A 124 -24.00 9.04 14.21
CA LEU A 124 -23.42 9.74 13.06
C LEU A 124 -24.46 10.66 12.41
N ASP A 125 -24.05 11.90 12.12
CA ASP A 125 -24.85 12.86 11.37
C ASP A 125 -25.00 12.44 9.90
N TRP A 126 -26.05 12.90 9.23
CA TRP A 126 -26.32 12.57 7.82
C TRP A 126 -25.16 12.99 6.90
N ARG A 127 -24.44 14.06 7.26
CA ARG A 127 -23.24 14.53 6.53
C ARG A 127 -22.09 13.53 6.60
N GLN A 128 -21.92 12.88 7.75
CA GLN A 128 -20.89 11.85 7.92
C GLN A 128 -21.24 10.61 7.10
N TRP A 129 -22.51 10.19 7.11
CA TRP A 129 -23.00 9.11 6.25
C TRP A 129 -22.79 9.41 4.76
N LEU A 130 -23.13 10.62 4.31
CA LEU A 130 -22.88 11.04 2.93
C LEU A 130 -21.39 11.01 2.60
N GLY A 131 -20.53 11.52 3.49
CA GLY A 131 -19.08 11.47 3.32
C GLY A 131 -18.55 10.03 3.19
N GLY A 132 -19.02 9.12 4.05
CA GLY A 132 -18.68 7.69 3.96
C GLY A 132 -19.11 7.05 2.65
N LEU A 133 -20.32 7.39 2.16
CA LEU A 133 -20.82 6.92 0.88
C LEU A 133 -20.00 7.44 -0.31
N LEU A 134 -19.56 8.71 -0.26
CA LEU A 134 -18.68 9.29 -1.28
C LEU A 134 -17.30 8.63 -1.30
N ILE A 135 -16.73 8.32 -0.13
CA ILE A 135 -15.47 7.56 -0.04
C ILE A 135 -15.66 6.18 -0.68
N LEU A 136 -16.73 5.46 -0.32
CA LEU A 136 -17.05 4.15 -0.89
C LEU A 136 -17.21 4.23 -2.42
N GLY A 137 -17.97 5.19 -2.93
CA GLY A 137 -18.15 5.41 -4.36
C GLY A 137 -16.84 5.74 -5.08
N GLY A 138 -15.99 6.59 -4.49
CA GLY A 138 -14.67 6.91 -5.03
C GLY A 138 -13.75 5.69 -5.11
N VAL A 139 -13.76 4.82 -4.10
CA VAL A 139 -13.00 3.56 -4.13
C VAL A 139 -13.51 2.63 -5.23
N ILE A 140 -14.83 2.46 -5.37
CA ILE A 140 -15.42 1.63 -6.43
C ILE A 140 -15.02 2.17 -7.81
N LEU A 141 -15.04 3.48 -8.01
CA LEU A 141 -14.66 4.11 -9.27
C LEU A 141 -13.18 3.87 -9.62
N VAL A 142 -12.27 3.96 -8.64
CA VAL A 142 -10.84 3.68 -8.85
C VAL A 142 -10.57 2.19 -9.05
N ALA A 143 -11.34 1.33 -8.38
CA ALA A 143 -11.24 -0.12 -8.52
C ALA A 143 -11.94 -0.65 -9.78
N TRP A 144 -12.79 0.15 -10.43
CA TRP A 144 -13.48 -0.24 -11.65
C TRP A 144 -12.45 -0.53 -12.75
N PRO A 145 -12.46 -1.73 -13.36
CA PRO A 145 -11.58 -2.01 -14.47
C PRO A 145 -11.86 -1.00 -15.57
N ALA A 146 -10.93 -0.08 -15.84
CA ALA A 146 -10.94 0.64 -17.10
C ALA A 146 -10.93 -0.45 -18.17
N ALA A 147 -11.99 -0.52 -18.98
CA ALA A 147 -12.08 -1.50 -20.03
C ALA A 147 -10.78 -1.43 -20.82
N THR A 148 -9.93 -2.45 -20.66
CA THR A 148 -8.79 -2.66 -21.55
C THR A 148 -9.40 -2.61 -22.93
N PRO A 149 -8.98 -1.70 -23.84
CA PRO A 149 -9.36 -1.83 -25.23
C PRO A 149 -8.97 -3.25 -25.60
N ALA A 150 -9.98 -4.07 -25.85
CA ALA A 150 -9.74 -5.40 -26.35
C ALA A 150 -8.92 -5.20 -27.61
N ASP A 151 -7.76 -5.85 -27.69
CA ASP A 151 -7.02 -6.07 -28.93
C ASP A 151 -7.88 -6.97 -29.85
N THR A 152 -9.09 -6.54 -30.18
CA THR A 152 -9.99 -7.22 -31.10
C THR A 152 -9.93 -6.46 -32.42
N ASN A 153 -9.30 -7.12 -33.38
CA ASN A 153 -9.39 -6.85 -34.82
C ASN A 153 -8.57 -5.68 -35.39
N VAL A 154 -7.27 -5.93 -35.52
CA VAL A 154 -6.60 -5.61 -36.80
C VAL A 154 -6.53 -6.89 -37.65
N PRO A 155 -7.57 -7.26 -38.42
CA PRO A 155 -7.44 -8.25 -39.48
C PRO A 155 -6.56 -7.64 -40.56
N GLY A 156 -5.24 -7.82 -40.43
CA GLY A 156 -4.29 -7.13 -41.31
C GLY A 156 -2.81 -7.31 -40.99
N ARG A 157 -2.41 -7.91 -39.86
CA ARG A 157 -1.07 -8.50 -39.75
C ARG A 157 -1.05 -9.83 -40.51
N ALA A 158 -1.19 -9.71 -41.84
CA ALA A 158 -0.69 -10.69 -42.77
C ALA A 158 0.75 -11.02 -42.36
N ALA A 159 1.06 -12.31 -42.34
CA ALA A 159 2.40 -12.83 -42.21
C ALA A 159 3.38 -11.91 -42.93
N ALA A 160 4.35 -11.37 -42.20
CA ALA A 160 5.47 -10.69 -42.82
C ALA A 160 6.02 -11.63 -43.91
N PRO A 161 6.16 -11.17 -45.17
CA PRO A 161 6.67 -12.04 -46.21
C PRO A 161 8.05 -12.54 -45.78
N GLN A 162 8.18 -13.86 -45.62
CA GLN A 162 9.48 -14.51 -45.58
C GLN A 162 10.18 -14.10 -46.88
N ARG A 163 11.15 -13.20 -46.79
CA ARG A 163 11.94 -12.78 -47.95
C ARG A 163 12.68 -14.01 -48.49
N PRO A 164 12.37 -14.52 -49.69
CA PRO A 164 13.18 -15.53 -50.32
C PRO A 164 14.45 -14.83 -50.81
N GLY A 165 15.61 -15.22 -50.28
CA GLY A 165 16.90 -14.69 -50.73
C GLY A 165 17.58 -13.73 -49.76
N ALA A 166 17.96 -14.24 -48.58
CA ALA A 166 19.15 -13.70 -47.94
C ALA A 166 20.37 -14.31 -48.66
N PRO A 167 21.27 -13.51 -49.27
CA PRO A 167 22.50 -14.06 -49.83
C PRO A 167 23.32 -14.69 -48.71
N ALA A 168 23.80 -15.91 -48.95
CA ALA A 168 24.71 -16.62 -48.06
C ALA A 168 25.89 -15.69 -47.75
N VAL A 169 25.96 -15.24 -46.50
CA VAL A 169 27.14 -14.56 -45.96
C VAL A 169 28.25 -15.59 -46.00
N LEU A 170 29.07 -15.51 -47.05
CA LEU A 170 30.33 -16.23 -47.18
C LEU A 170 31.13 -15.98 -45.91
N SER A 171 31.22 -16.99 -45.06
CA SER A 171 32.21 -17.03 -44.00
C SER A 171 33.58 -16.98 -44.68
N PRO A 172 34.46 -16.01 -44.40
CA PRO A 172 35.80 -16.05 -44.95
C PRO A 172 36.50 -17.28 -44.35
N HIS A 173 36.68 -18.29 -45.19
CA HIS A 173 37.59 -19.39 -44.99
C HIS A 173 38.98 -18.77 -44.73
N VAL A 174 39.38 -18.70 -43.46
CA VAL A 174 40.76 -18.46 -43.07
C VAL A 174 41.55 -19.66 -43.59
N ARG A 175 42.19 -19.46 -44.74
CA ARG A 175 43.10 -20.41 -45.37
C ARG A 175 44.47 -20.22 -44.72
N HIS A 176 45.00 -21.31 -44.20
CA HIS A 176 46.38 -21.44 -43.72
C HIS A 176 47.37 -20.79 -44.68
N ASP A 177 48.26 -19.95 -44.13
CA ASP A 177 49.54 -19.62 -44.76
C ASP A 177 50.64 -20.31 -43.94
N ASP A 178 50.93 -21.55 -44.35
CA ASP A 178 52.13 -22.28 -44.01
C ASP A 178 53.05 -22.14 -45.22
N ARG A 179 53.89 -21.09 -45.24
CA ARG A 179 55.11 -21.00 -46.06
C ARG A 179 56.12 -20.03 -45.45
N ASP A 180 57.28 -20.62 -45.15
CA ASP A 180 58.62 -20.08 -45.37
C ASP A 180 59.08 -18.92 -44.48
N ARG A 181 59.69 -19.27 -43.32
CA ARG A 181 61.08 -18.90 -42.96
C ARG A 181 61.56 -19.53 -41.65
#